data_AF-A0A7R9M688-F1
#
_entry.id   AF-A0A7R9M688-F1
#
_cell.length_a   1.000
_cell.length_b   1.000
_cell.length_c   1.000
_cell.angle_alpha   90.00
_cell.angle_beta   90.00
_cell.angle_gamma   90.00
#
_symmetry.space_group_name_H-M   'P 1'
#
loop_
_entity.id
_entity.type
_entity.pdbx_description
1 polymer ?
#
loop_
_entity_poly.entity_id
_entity_poly.type
_entity_poly.pdbx_seq_one_letter_code
_entity_poly.pdbx_strand_id
1 'polypeptide(L)'
;MELKIPHIKTAQTLSTKPLKLFGSSWAAPDWIKTGPKEAKPNQLKGETGGEYYDIWAHYLVKFLDSYKAHNIPIWGLTTQNEPTWGRRFIQQDLFFDPEMQRVFVRQNLGPLLRKSGYTADKLKLMIFDDNVWHNTSDHNTLQQFADTILGDREAEQYVSGIAYHWYESSRTSEYPDTVLDEVHTKHPNHFMLMTEACHLEGLGNGRWDFGEHYAHDIIRDLNHWTTGWVEWNMALGLNGCPRCGPNQFGTAILVDIEKGEAYKQPTFYAIG
;
A
#
# COMPACT_ATOMS: atom_id res chain seq x y z
N MET A 1 -14.51 -2.86 18.96
CA MET A 1 -14.06 -3.70 17.82
C MET A 1 -15.24 -3.95 16.87
N GLU A 2 -15.87 -2.89 16.35
CA GLU A 2 -17.22 -3.00 15.76
C GLU A 2 -17.26 -2.85 14.23
N LEU A 3 -16.13 -2.53 13.59
CA LEU A 3 -16.08 -2.26 12.14
C LEU A 3 -15.23 -3.30 11.40
N LYS A 4 -13.94 -3.03 11.18
CA LYS A 4 -13.04 -3.84 10.31
C LYS A 4 -13.05 -5.33 10.63
N ILE A 5 -12.82 -5.72 11.89
CA ILE A 5 -12.70 -7.14 12.29
C ILE A 5 -13.98 -7.94 12.01
N PRO A 6 -15.17 -7.51 12.47
CA PRO A 6 -16.43 -8.18 12.09
C PRO A 6 -16.62 -8.34 10.58
N HIS A 7 -16.38 -7.28 9.79
CA HIS A 7 -16.56 -7.36 8.33
C HIS A 7 -15.56 -8.30 7.65
N ILE A 8 -14.30 -8.32 8.10
CA ILE A 8 -13.30 -9.27 7.60
C ILE A 8 -13.75 -10.70 7.88
N LYS A 9 -14.25 -10.98 9.09
CA LYS A 9 -14.75 -12.32 9.44
C LYS A 9 -15.93 -12.73 8.58
N THR A 10 -16.87 -11.82 8.33
CA THR A 10 -17.98 -12.07 7.40
C THR A 10 -17.47 -12.33 5.97
N ALA A 11 -16.48 -11.59 5.49
CA ALA A 11 -15.89 -11.85 4.18
C ALA A 11 -15.20 -13.24 4.14
N GLN A 12 -14.51 -13.64 5.20
CA GLN A 12 -13.89 -14.97 5.32
C GLN A 12 -14.92 -16.10 5.30
N THR A 13 -16.12 -15.91 5.88
CA THR A 13 -17.18 -16.93 5.84
C THR A 13 -17.89 -17.02 4.50
N LEU A 14 -17.98 -15.90 3.76
CA LEU A 14 -18.62 -15.85 2.44
C LEU A 14 -17.69 -16.29 1.30
N SER A 15 -16.37 -16.14 1.47
CA SER A 15 -15.40 -16.46 0.41
C SER A 15 -15.24 -17.96 0.19
N THR A 16 -15.21 -18.38 -1.07
CA THR A 16 -14.94 -19.78 -1.47
C THR A 16 -13.45 -20.14 -1.44
N LYS A 17 -12.57 -19.13 -1.32
CA LYS A 17 -11.12 -19.27 -1.23
C LYS A 17 -10.58 -18.52 0.00
N PRO A 18 -9.48 -18.97 0.62
CA PRO A 18 -8.84 -18.20 1.70
C PRO A 18 -8.48 -16.79 1.23
N LEU A 19 -8.88 -15.77 1.99
CA LEU A 19 -8.55 -14.37 1.70
C LEU A 19 -7.09 -14.09 2.06
N LYS A 20 -6.36 -13.44 1.14
CA LYS A 20 -5.02 -12.89 1.40
C LYS A 20 -5.16 -11.44 1.87
N LEU A 21 -5.00 -11.23 3.17
CA LEU A 21 -5.10 -9.91 3.78
C LEU A 21 -3.71 -9.30 3.92
N PHE A 22 -3.52 -8.05 3.53
CA PHE A 22 -2.29 -7.33 3.85
C PHE A 22 -2.58 -6.05 4.64
N GLY A 23 -1.59 -5.58 5.38
CA GLY A 23 -1.63 -4.32 6.11
C GLY A 23 -0.65 -3.31 5.51
N SER A 24 -1.04 -2.04 5.53
CA SER A 24 -0.18 -0.89 5.28
C SER A 24 -0.46 0.16 6.35
N SER A 25 0.56 0.88 6.79
CA SER A 25 0.45 1.93 7.81
C SER A 25 0.61 3.30 7.17
N TRP A 26 -0.31 4.23 7.45
CA TRP A 26 -0.21 5.61 6.94
C TRP A 26 0.70 6.47 7.80
N ALA A 27 0.64 6.30 9.11
CA ALA A 27 1.42 7.12 10.03
C ALA A 27 1.80 6.35 11.30
N ALA A 28 2.95 6.70 11.83
CA ALA A 28 3.34 6.38 13.19
C ALA A 28 2.62 7.26 14.22
N PRO A 29 2.55 6.85 15.51
CA PRO A 29 2.08 7.71 16.58
C PRO A 29 2.83 9.05 16.63
N ASP A 30 2.11 10.16 16.80
CA ASP A 30 2.70 11.50 16.67
C ASP A 30 3.88 11.75 17.62
N TRP A 31 3.89 11.14 18.80
CA TRP A 31 4.96 11.32 19.79
C TRP A 31 6.30 10.72 19.36
N ILE A 32 6.35 9.83 18.36
CA ILE A 32 7.60 9.31 17.78
C ILE A 32 8.00 9.97 16.45
N LYS A 33 7.18 10.87 15.91
CA LYS A 33 7.47 11.60 14.67
C LYS A 33 8.07 12.98 14.92
N THR A 34 8.84 13.50 13.98
CA THR A 34 9.35 14.88 14.03
C THR A 34 8.24 15.93 13.90
N GLY A 35 7.08 15.53 13.38
CA GLY A 35 5.95 16.39 13.05
C GLY A 35 6.17 17.14 11.73
N PRO A 36 5.10 17.69 11.14
CA PRO A 36 5.20 18.50 9.94
C PRO A 36 5.94 19.81 10.25
N LYS A 37 7.01 20.10 9.50
CA LYS A 37 7.70 21.40 9.52
C LYS A 37 7.97 21.79 8.07
N GLU A 38 7.64 23.01 7.67
CA GLU A 38 7.64 23.53 6.28
C GLU A 38 8.94 23.38 5.45
N ALA A 39 9.98 22.72 5.97
CA ALA A 39 11.21 22.40 5.24
C ALA A 39 11.81 21.03 5.59
N LYS A 40 11.10 20.17 6.33
CA LYS A 40 11.59 18.83 6.73
C LYS A 40 10.49 17.78 6.58
N PRO A 41 10.82 16.60 6.00
CA PRO A 41 9.86 15.51 5.94
C PRO A 41 9.35 15.12 7.34
N ASN A 42 8.09 14.73 7.45
CA ASN A 42 7.53 14.18 8.68
C ASN A 42 7.98 12.72 8.83
N GLN A 43 9.06 12.49 9.57
CA GLN A 43 9.71 11.18 9.72
C GLN A 43 9.80 10.77 11.20
N LEU A 44 10.30 9.56 11.48
CA LEU A 44 10.60 9.15 12.85
C LEU A 44 11.72 10.01 13.45
N LYS A 45 11.64 10.28 14.76
CA LYS A 45 12.68 10.99 15.50
C LYS A 45 13.98 10.17 15.58
N GLY A 46 15.09 10.84 15.87
CA GLY A 46 16.39 10.19 16.08
C GLY A 46 17.05 9.72 14.78
N GLU A 47 18.03 8.85 14.94
CA GLU A 47 18.79 8.27 13.83
C GLU A 47 18.01 7.12 13.19
N THR A 48 18.08 7.01 11.86
CA THR A 48 17.58 5.85 11.11
C THR A 48 18.23 4.58 11.63
N GLY A 49 17.42 3.59 11.99
CA GLY A 49 17.91 2.37 12.65
C GLY A 49 17.89 2.43 14.19
N GLY A 50 17.66 3.60 14.78
CA GLY A 50 17.69 3.82 16.23
C GLY A 50 16.39 3.49 16.96
N GLU A 51 16.30 3.93 18.22
CA GLU A 51 15.23 3.58 19.18
C GLU A 51 13.81 3.81 18.65
N TYR A 52 13.55 4.93 17.96
CA TYR A 52 12.21 5.22 17.45
C TYR A 52 11.81 4.31 16.28
N TYR A 53 12.78 3.82 15.50
CA TYR A 53 12.55 2.83 14.44
C TYR A 53 12.29 1.45 15.04
N ASP A 54 12.97 1.09 16.13
CA ASP A 54 12.64 -0.12 16.90
C ASP A 54 11.23 -0.07 17.49
N ILE A 55 10.85 1.05 18.10
CA ILE A 55 9.49 1.26 18.62
C ILE A 55 8.46 1.09 17.50
N TRP A 56 8.74 1.65 16.32
CA TRP A 56 7.87 1.53 15.17
C TRP A 56 7.75 0.08 14.66
N ALA A 57 8.86 -0.64 14.55
CA ALA A 57 8.85 -2.06 14.19
C ALA A 57 8.02 -2.90 15.18
N HIS A 58 8.17 -2.63 16.48
CA HIS A 58 7.37 -3.28 17.52
C HIS A 58 5.88 -2.97 17.42
N TYR A 59 5.51 -1.75 17.00
CA TYR A 59 4.12 -1.40 16.73
C TYR A 59 3.52 -2.25 15.60
N LEU A 60 4.26 -2.41 14.50
CA LEU A 60 3.83 -3.25 13.37
C LEU A 60 3.68 -4.72 13.76
N VAL A 61 4.59 -5.27 14.58
CA VAL A 61 4.45 -6.64 15.11
C VAL A 61 3.22 -6.78 16.02
N LYS A 62 2.97 -5.80 16.90
CA LYS A 62 1.76 -5.80 17.74
C LYS A 62 0.47 -5.77 16.91
N PHE A 63 0.46 -5.09 15.77
CA PHE A 63 -0.65 -5.12 14.83
C PHE A 63 -0.89 -6.54 14.30
N LEU A 64 0.17 -7.24 13.86
CA LEU A 64 0.09 -8.62 13.38
C LEU A 64 -0.42 -9.57 14.47
N ASP A 65 0.15 -9.48 15.68
CA ASP A 65 -0.25 -10.31 16.82
C ASP A 65 -1.71 -10.08 17.22
N SER A 66 -2.16 -8.83 17.20
CA SER A 66 -3.54 -8.46 17.53
C SER A 66 -4.53 -9.06 16.53
N TYR A 67 -4.29 -8.92 15.22
CA TYR A 67 -5.16 -9.52 14.19
C TYR A 67 -5.15 -11.05 14.25
N LYS A 68 -3.97 -11.64 14.48
CA LYS A 68 -3.83 -13.08 14.69
C LYS A 68 -4.64 -13.58 15.89
N ALA A 69 -4.67 -12.85 17.01
CA ALA A 69 -5.48 -13.19 18.19
C ALA A 69 -7.00 -13.17 17.90
N HIS A 70 -7.42 -12.48 16.83
CA HIS A 70 -8.79 -12.51 16.33
C HIS A 70 -9.05 -13.58 15.25
N ASN A 71 -8.12 -14.50 15.02
CA ASN A 71 -8.12 -15.49 13.93
C ASN A 71 -8.10 -14.88 12.53
N ILE A 72 -7.43 -13.73 12.38
CA ILE A 72 -7.26 -13.04 11.11
C ILE A 72 -5.75 -13.01 10.81
N PRO A 73 -5.18 -14.07 10.21
CA PRO A 73 -3.79 -14.06 9.82
C PRO A 73 -3.59 -13.05 8.68
N ILE A 74 -2.62 -12.15 8.86
CA ILE A 74 -2.19 -11.20 7.83
C ILE A 74 -1.17 -11.91 6.92
N TRP A 75 -1.48 -11.99 5.63
CA TRP A 75 -0.64 -12.58 4.59
C TRP A 75 0.54 -11.67 4.20
N GLY A 76 0.33 -10.36 4.16
CA GLY A 76 1.35 -9.41 3.74
C GLY A 76 1.40 -8.14 4.58
N LEU A 77 2.54 -7.47 4.60
CA LEU A 77 2.72 -6.19 5.27
C LEU A 77 3.59 -5.31 4.38
N THR A 78 3.17 -4.10 4.09
CA THR A 78 4.04 -3.12 3.43
C THR A 78 4.83 -2.35 4.49
N THR A 79 6.01 -1.85 4.13
CA THR A 79 6.87 -1.13 5.08
C THR A 79 6.27 0.19 5.56
N GLN A 80 5.49 0.85 4.70
CA GLN A 80 4.85 2.15 4.93
C GLN A 80 3.98 2.50 3.72
N ASN A 81 2.76 3.01 3.91
CA ASN A 81 1.95 3.57 2.83
C ASN A 81 2.57 4.86 2.31
N GLU A 82 2.76 4.98 1.00
CA GLU A 82 3.20 6.18 0.32
C GLU A 82 4.36 6.91 1.04
N PRO A 83 5.50 6.23 1.27
CA PRO A 83 6.60 6.76 2.08
C PRO A 83 7.18 8.07 1.53
N THR A 84 6.99 8.39 0.25
CA THR A 84 7.50 9.64 -0.33
C THR A 84 6.60 10.83 -0.01
N TRP A 85 5.31 10.59 0.31
CA TRP A 85 4.31 11.62 0.56
C TRP A 85 4.47 12.32 1.91
N GLY A 86 5.27 11.79 2.84
CA GLY A 86 5.62 12.48 4.10
C GLY A 86 6.37 13.81 3.93
N ARG A 87 6.67 14.21 2.68
CA ARG A 87 7.15 15.55 2.30
C ARG A 87 6.04 16.57 2.00
N ARG A 88 4.80 16.10 1.85
CA ARG A 88 3.64 16.89 1.39
C ARG A 88 2.71 17.33 2.52
N PHE A 89 3.04 16.97 3.77
CA PHE A 89 2.36 17.44 4.99
C PHE A 89 0.85 17.15 4.99
N ILE A 90 0.48 15.94 4.63
CA ILE A 90 -0.92 15.49 4.69
C ILE A 90 -1.24 14.94 6.09
N GLN A 91 -2.52 14.79 6.41
CA GLN A 91 -2.95 14.59 7.79
C GLN A 91 -2.40 13.29 8.43
N GLN A 92 -2.20 12.24 7.64
CA GLN A 92 -1.61 10.97 8.05
C GLN A 92 -0.50 10.59 7.07
N ASP A 93 0.75 10.83 7.46
CA ASP A 93 1.93 10.45 6.69
C ASP A 93 3.10 10.03 7.61
N LEU A 94 4.04 9.32 7.00
CA LEU A 94 5.36 9.02 7.56
C LEU A 94 6.38 8.85 6.44
N PHE A 95 7.38 9.73 6.43
CA PHE A 95 8.40 9.76 5.39
C PHE A 95 9.46 8.66 5.55
N PHE A 96 9.77 7.98 4.44
CA PHE A 96 11.01 7.24 4.25
C PHE A 96 11.56 7.52 2.85
N ASP A 97 12.86 7.79 2.74
CA ASP A 97 13.57 7.65 1.47
C ASP A 97 14.07 6.19 1.29
N PRO A 98 14.63 5.81 0.12
CA PRO A 98 15.11 4.46 -0.13
C PRO A 98 16.12 3.96 0.91
N GLU A 99 17.02 4.85 1.34
CA GLU A 99 18.10 4.54 2.29
C GLU A 99 17.55 4.32 3.70
N MET A 100 16.61 5.16 4.12
CA MET A 100 15.89 5.01 5.37
C MET A 100 15.12 3.69 5.42
N GLN A 101 14.39 3.36 4.34
CA GLN A 101 13.61 2.13 4.28
C GLN A 101 14.53 0.89 4.27
N ARG A 102 15.66 0.93 3.55
CA ARG A 102 16.69 -0.13 3.58
C ARG A 102 17.19 -0.39 5.00
N VAL A 103 17.62 0.67 5.70
CA VAL A 103 18.13 0.56 7.07
C VAL A 103 17.05 0.04 8.01
N PHE A 104 15.83 0.55 7.91
CA PHE A 104 14.70 0.10 8.73
C PHE A 104 14.38 -1.39 8.53
N VAL A 105 14.33 -1.87 7.28
CA VAL A 105 14.12 -3.29 6.95
C VAL A 105 15.26 -4.14 7.50
N ARG A 106 16.51 -3.73 7.26
CA ARG A 106 17.71 -4.47 7.66
C ARG A 106 17.89 -4.57 9.17
N GLN A 107 17.72 -3.47 9.89
CA GLN A 107 18.17 -3.35 11.28
C GLN A 107 17.03 -3.50 12.29
N ASN A 108 15.81 -3.08 11.96
CA ASN A 108 14.69 -3.07 12.91
C ASN A 108 13.59 -4.08 12.52
N LEU A 109 12.89 -3.84 11.40
CA LEU A 109 11.66 -4.55 11.06
C LEU A 109 11.91 -6.02 10.68
N GLY A 110 12.84 -6.27 9.75
CA GLY A 110 13.13 -7.62 9.25
C GLY A 110 13.57 -8.59 10.35
N PRO A 111 14.63 -8.27 11.12
CA PRO A 111 15.07 -9.10 12.24
C PRO A 111 13.97 -9.34 13.28
N LEU A 112 13.18 -8.29 13.60
CA LEU A 112 12.12 -8.40 14.59
C LEU A 112 10.96 -9.28 14.11
N LEU A 113 10.54 -9.17 12.85
CA LEU A 113 9.53 -10.04 12.25
C LEU A 113 9.96 -11.50 12.32
N ARG A 114 11.20 -11.80 11.89
CA ARG A 114 11.77 -13.16 11.94
C ARG A 114 11.81 -13.69 13.37
N LYS A 115 12.30 -12.90 14.33
CA LYS A 115 12.34 -13.24 15.76
C LYS A 115 10.95 -13.47 16.35
N SER A 116 9.95 -12.76 15.88
CA SER A 116 8.55 -12.88 16.31
C SER A 116 7.78 -14.00 15.59
N GLY A 117 8.47 -14.78 14.74
CA GLY A 117 7.90 -15.94 14.04
C GLY A 117 7.15 -15.61 12.74
N TYR A 118 7.27 -14.38 12.24
CA TYR A 118 6.75 -13.93 10.94
C TYR A 118 7.84 -14.08 9.86
N THR A 119 8.14 -15.34 9.54
CA THR A 119 9.06 -15.72 8.46
C THR A 119 8.40 -15.59 7.08
N ALA A 120 9.19 -15.59 6.00
CA ALA A 120 8.72 -15.35 4.64
C ALA A 120 7.64 -16.37 4.15
N ASP A 121 7.56 -17.55 4.74
CA ASP A 121 6.48 -18.53 4.49
C ASP A 121 5.13 -18.13 5.12
N LYS A 122 5.14 -17.28 6.15
CA LYS A 122 3.96 -16.87 6.91
C LYS A 122 3.53 -15.43 6.64
N LEU A 123 4.46 -14.54 6.34
CA LEU A 123 4.22 -13.13 6.07
C LEU A 123 5.08 -12.66 4.90
N LYS A 124 4.45 -12.01 3.92
CA LYS A 124 5.13 -11.36 2.80
C LYS A 124 5.40 -9.89 3.14
N LEU A 125 6.65 -9.56 3.46
CA LEU A 125 7.05 -8.16 3.62
C LEU A 125 7.23 -7.54 2.23
N MET A 126 6.55 -6.44 1.98
CA MET A 126 6.59 -5.69 0.73
C MET A 126 7.19 -4.31 0.95
N ILE A 127 8.08 -3.89 0.07
CA ILE A 127 8.72 -2.56 0.11
C ILE A 127 8.00 -1.58 -0.82
N PHE A 128 8.40 -0.31 -0.75
CA PHE A 128 7.88 0.81 -1.55
C PHE A 128 6.44 1.24 -1.21
N ASP A 129 5.41 0.62 -1.79
CA ASP A 129 3.98 0.95 -1.57
C ASP A 129 3.66 2.44 -1.88
N ASP A 130 4.16 2.91 -3.03
CA ASP A 130 3.92 4.24 -3.58
C ASP A 130 3.78 4.17 -5.11
N ASN A 131 3.57 5.31 -5.75
CA ASN A 131 3.41 5.41 -7.20
C ASN A 131 4.70 5.06 -7.94
N VAL A 132 4.57 4.39 -9.08
CA VAL A 132 5.71 3.90 -9.89
C VAL A 132 6.73 5.01 -10.16
N TRP A 133 6.22 6.22 -10.39
CA TRP A 133 6.98 7.41 -10.67
C TRP A 133 6.43 8.60 -9.85
N HIS A 134 7.23 9.66 -9.80
CA HIS A 134 6.77 10.96 -9.34
C HIS A 134 7.36 11.99 -10.26
N ASN A 135 6.54 12.91 -10.78
CA ASN A 135 7.02 14.08 -11.53
C ASN A 135 7.67 15.11 -10.59
N THR A 136 8.69 14.66 -9.84
CA THR A 136 9.47 15.44 -8.89
C THR A 136 10.95 15.12 -9.12
N SER A 137 11.82 16.11 -8.95
CA SER A 137 13.27 16.00 -9.10
C SER A 137 13.97 15.03 -8.13
N ASP A 138 13.21 14.43 -7.20
CA ASP A 138 13.75 13.82 -5.99
C ASP A 138 14.09 12.33 -6.14
N HIS A 139 14.05 11.79 -7.38
CA HIS A 139 14.47 10.43 -7.76
C HIS A 139 13.80 9.24 -7.03
N ASN A 140 12.84 9.48 -6.12
CA ASN A 140 12.13 8.49 -5.32
C ASN A 140 11.13 7.63 -6.15
N THR A 141 11.63 6.86 -7.10
CA THR A 141 10.83 6.00 -7.99
C THR A 141 10.81 4.57 -7.47
N LEU A 142 9.90 3.75 -8.02
CA LEU A 142 9.86 2.30 -7.80
C LEU A 142 11.24 1.67 -7.99
N GLN A 143 11.90 2.00 -9.10
CA GLN A 143 13.21 1.44 -9.44
C GLN A 143 14.29 1.85 -8.43
N GLN A 144 14.28 3.09 -7.94
CA GLN A 144 15.28 3.52 -6.96
C GLN A 144 15.10 2.80 -5.62
N PHE A 145 13.86 2.67 -5.14
CA PHE A 145 13.58 1.91 -3.91
C PHE A 145 13.96 0.44 -4.07
N ALA A 146 13.57 -0.20 -5.17
CA ALA A 146 13.92 -1.58 -5.46
C ALA A 146 15.44 -1.79 -5.51
N ASP A 147 16.16 -1.01 -6.32
CA ASP A 147 17.61 -1.14 -6.47
C ASP A 147 18.36 -0.88 -5.14
N THR A 148 17.92 0.10 -4.36
CA THR A 148 18.58 0.45 -3.09
C THR A 148 18.39 -0.62 -2.01
N ILE A 149 17.15 -1.11 -1.85
CA ILE A 149 16.81 -2.03 -0.77
C ILE A 149 17.19 -3.46 -1.13
N LEU A 150 16.89 -3.89 -2.35
CA LEU A 150 17.16 -5.27 -2.82
C LEU A 150 18.63 -5.46 -3.22
N GLY A 151 19.36 -4.37 -3.50
CA GLY A 151 20.82 -4.40 -3.69
C GLY A 151 21.61 -4.68 -2.40
N ASP A 152 20.99 -4.52 -1.22
CA ASP A 152 21.58 -4.85 0.08
C ASP A 152 21.07 -6.20 0.57
N ARG A 153 21.92 -7.23 0.48
CA ARG A 153 21.59 -8.61 0.91
C ARG A 153 21.11 -8.70 2.36
N GLU A 154 21.55 -7.80 3.24
CA GLU A 154 21.12 -7.83 4.64
C GLU A 154 19.67 -7.36 4.79
N ALA A 155 19.17 -6.49 3.89
CA ALA A 155 17.77 -6.08 3.81
C ALA A 155 16.96 -7.06 2.94
N GLU A 156 17.46 -7.40 1.75
CA GLU A 156 16.81 -8.24 0.72
C GLU A 156 16.28 -9.56 1.29
N GLN A 157 17.03 -10.21 2.18
CA GLN A 157 16.66 -11.48 2.81
C GLN A 157 15.34 -11.46 3.61
N TYR A 158 14.80 -10.28 3.89
CA TYR A 158 13.52 -10.10 4.58
C TYR A 158 12.38 -9.73 3.63
N VAL A 159 12.69 -9.25 2.42
CA VAL A 159 11.71 -8.75 1.45
C VAL A 159 11.20 -9.91 0.61
N SER A 160 9.89 -9.94 0.37
CA SER A 160 9.23 -10.93 -0.49
C SER A 160 8.76 -10.33 -1.82
N GLY A 161 8.46 -9.03 -1.85
CA GLY A 161 7.90 -8.37 -3.02
C GLY A 161 7.96 -6.86 -2.93
N ILE A 162 7.52 -6.22 -4.00
CA ILE A 162 7.52 -4.78 -4.21
C ILE A 162 6.06 -4.37 -4.41
N ALA A 163 5.56 -3.49 -3.55
CA ALA A 163 4.21 -2.91 -3.66
C ALA A 163 4.27 -1.59 -4.42
N TYR A 164 3.29 -1.30 -5.26
CA TYR A 164 3.21 -0.02 -5.97
C TYR A 164 1.76 0.44 -6.22
N HIS A 165 1.58 1.74 -6.45
CA HIS A 165 0.28 2.40 -6.64
C HIS A 165 0.08 2.87 -8.08
N TRP A 166 -1.17 3.14 -8.44
CA TRP A 166 -1.61 3.36 -9.82
C TRP A 166 -1.86 4.83 -10.22
N TYR A 167 -1.78 5.79 -9.30
CA TYR A 167 -2.39 7.12 -9.46
C TYR A 167 -1.83 8.01 -10.57
N GLU A 168 -0.64 7.73 -11.09
CA GLU A 168 -0.12 8.45 -12.25
C GLU A 168 -0.84 8.04 -13.54
N SER A 169 -1.23 6.77 -13.66
CA SER A 169 -2.02 6.30 -14.79
C SER A 169 -3.40 6.96 -14.81
N SER A 170 -3.96 7.30 -13.64
CA SER A 170 -5.22 8.06 -13.54
C SER A 170 -5.10 9.49 -14.09
N ARG A 171 -3.92 10.12 -14.00
CA ARG A 171 -3.75 11.57 -14.20
C ARG A 171 -3.04 11.96 -15.50
N THR A 172 -2.19 11.09 -16.02
CA THR A 172 -1.33 11.36 -17.18
C THR A 172 -1.31 10.17 -18.12
N SER A 173 -0.94 10.42 -19.39
CA SER A 173 -0.51 9.34 -20.29
C SER A 173 0.48 8.44 -19.54
N GLU A 174 0.12 7.17 -19.47
CA GLU A 174 0.75 6.02 -18.81
C GLU A 174 2.26 6.19 -18.56
N TYR A 175 2.74 5.82 -17.35
CA TYR A 175 4.18 5.69 -17.13
C TYR A 175 4.73 4.62 -18.10
N PRO A 176 6.00 4.70 -18.53
CA PRO A 176 6.52 3.75 -19.52
C PRO A 176 6.36 2.31 -19.02
N ASP A 177 5.71 1.46 -19.82
CA ASP A 177 5.52 0.03 -19.55
C ASP A 177 6.82 -0.68 -19.14
N THR A 178 7.95 -0.17 -19.64
CA THR A 178 9.29 -0.70 -19.38
C THR A 178 9.71 -0.62 -17.92
N VAL A 179 9.14 0.27 -17.09
CA VAL A 179 9.59 0.41 -15.69
C VAL A 179 9.38 -0.87 -14.90
N LEU A 180 8.22 -1.51 -15.04
CA LEU A 180 7.92 -2.76 -14.36
C LEU A 180 8.80 -3.90 -14.89
N ASP A 181 9.00 -3.98 -16.20
CA ASP A 181 9.90 -4.97 -16.83
C ASP A 181 11.35 -4.81 -16.39
N GLU A 182 11.84 -3.58 -16.27
CA GLU A 182 13.20 -3.27 -15.82
C GLU A 182 13.41 -3.66 -14.35
N VAL A 183 12.43 -3.36 -13.50
CA VAL A 183 12.47 -3.75 -12.07
C VAL A 183 12.46 -5.27 -11.95
N HIS A 184 11.57 -5.96 -12.66
CA HIS A 184 11.52 -7.42 -12.65
C HIS A 184 12.82 -8.03 -13.18
N THR A 185 13.37 -7.50 -14.28
CA THR A 185 14.62 -8.00 -14.87
C THR A 185 15.80 -7.92 -13.90
N LYS A 186 15.88 -6.84 -13.10
CA LYS A 186 16.92 -6.68 -12.08
C LYS A 186 16.66 -7.52 -10.82
N HIS A 187 15.40 -7.66 -10.42
CA HIS A 187 14.99 -8.28 -9.16
C HIS A 187 13.98 -9.42 -9.35
N PRO A 188 14.29 -10.46 -10.14
CA PRO A 188 13.30 -11.43 -10.61
C PRO A 188 12.73 -12.35 -9.52
N ASN A 189 13.37 -12.39 -8.35
CA ASN A 189 12.98 -13.23 -7.21
C ASN A 189 11.93 -12.56 -6.29
N HIS A 190 11.57 -11.31 -6.57
CA HIS A 190 10.62 -10.54 -5.76
C HIS A 190 9.38 -10.26 -6.60
N PHE A 191 8.20 -10.64 -6.11
CA PHE A 191 6.96 -10.40 -6.86
C PHE A 191 6.60 -8.91 -6.84
N MET A 192 5.90 -8.43 -7.86
CA MET A 192 5.29 -7.10 -7.85
C MET A 192 3.80 -7.21 -7.57
N LEU A 193 3.26 -6.31 -6.76
CA LEU A 193 1.84 -6.22 -6.43
C LEU A 193 1.38 -4.77 -6.54
N MET A 194 0.34 -4.52 -7.35
CA MET A 194 -0.34 -3.23 -7.36
C MET A 194 -1.29 -3.20 -6.17
N THR A 195 -0.97 -2.40 -5.15
CA THR A 195 -1.61 -2.44 -3.82
C THR A 195 -2.70 -1.38 -3.63
N GLU A 196 -2.76 -0.37 -4.49
CA GLU A 196 -3.74 0.71 -4.36
C GLU A 196 -4.03 1.42 -5.69
N ALA A 197 -5.32 1.46 -6.04
CA ALA A 197 -5.83 2.24 -7.17
C ALA A 197 -7.22 2.84 -6.88
N CYS A 198 -7.39 4.11 -7.26
CA CYS A 198 -8.69 4.74 -7.44
C CYS A 198 -8.63 5.90 -8.44
N HIS A 199 -9.73 6.17 -9.13
CA HIS A 199 -9.88 7.40 -9.91
C HIS A 199 -9.93 8.61 -8.98
N LEU A 200 -9.11 9.62 -9.29
CA LEU A 200 -8.96 10.82 -8.47
C LEU A 200 -9.88 11.96 -8.93
N GLU A 201 -10.56 11.77 -10.06
CA GLU A 201 -11.47 12.70 -10.72
C GLU A 201 -12.87 12.69 -10.08
N GLY A 202 -13.15 11.73 -9.19
CA GLY A 202 -14.39 11.63 -8.42
C GLY A 202 -14.99 10.22 -8.37
N LEU A 203 -16.24 10.12 -7.89
CA LEU A 203 -16.89 8.83 -7.61
C LEU A 203 -17.15 7.93 -8.83
N GLY A 204 -17.11 8.48 -10.04
CA GLY A 204 -17.26 7.69 -11.25
C GLY A 204 -18.64 7.06 -11.47
N ASN A 205 -19.72 7.66 -10.95
CA ASN A 205 -21.06 7.06 -10.99
C ASN A 205 -21.50 6.69 -12.42
N GLY A 206 -21.53 5.39 -12.73
CA GLY A 206 -21.89 4.83 -14.04
C GLY A 206 -20.87 5.09 -15.15
N ARG A 207 -19.65 5.54 -14.83
CA ARG A 207 -18.61 5.91 -15.81
C ARG A 207 -17.99 4.68 -16.45
N TRP A 208 -18.39 4.38 -17.68
CA TRP A 208 -17.88 3.24 -18.44
C TRP A 208 -16.37 3.35 -18.70
N ASP A 209 -15.89 4.57 -19.00
CA ASP A 209 -14.49 4.87 -19.23
C ASP A 209 -13.60 4.57 -18.00
N PHE A 210 -14.13 4.71 -16.78
CA PHE A 210 -13.40 4.30 -15.57
C PHE A 210 -13.21 2.77 -15.52
N GLY A 211 -14.25 2.03 -15.91
CA GLY A 211 -14.17 0.57 -16.03
C GLY A 211 -13.20 0.11 -17.11
N GLU A 212 -13.23 0.75 -18.28
CA GLU A 212 -12.28 0.46 -19.38
C GLU A 212 -10.83 0.74 -18.96
N HIS A 213 -10.60 1.84 -18.24
CA HIS A 213 -9.26 2.19 -17.75
C HIS A 213 -8.73 1.16 -16.75
N TYR A 214 -9.57 0.70 -15.81
CA TYR A 214 -9.21 -0.39 -14.91
C TYR A 214 -8.89 -1.68 -15.67
N ALA A 215 -9.77 -2.08 -16.59
CA ALA A 215 -9.55 -3.31 -17.36
C ALA A 215 -8.25 -3.23 -18.19
N HIS A 216 -8.00 -2.10 -18.83
CA HIS A 216 -6.77 -1.85 -19.59
C HIS A 216 -5.53 -2.01 -18.71
N ASP A 217 -5.48 -1.31 -17.57
CA ASP A 217 -4.29 -1.26 -16.75
C ASP A 217 -4.07 -2.53 -15.91
N ILE A 218 -5.15 -3.22 -15.51
CA ILE A 218 -5.05 -4.57 -14.93
C ILE A 218 -4.39 -5.51 -15.95
N ILE A 219 -4.85 -5.51 -17.21
CA ILE A 219 -4.28 -6.37 -18.26
C ILE A 219 -2.83 -5.98 -18.55
N ARG A 220 -2.54 -4.69 -18.68
CA ARG A 220 -1.19 -4.17 -18.89
C ARG A 220 -0.26 -4.62 -17.75
N ASP A 221 -0.58 -4.29 -16.51
CA ASP A 221 0.26 -4.59 -15.35
C ASP A 221 0.51 -6.10 -15.19
N LEU A 222 -0.50 -6.94 -15.43
CA LEU A 222 -0.36 -8.41 -15.41
C LEU A 222 0.55 -8.93 -16.54
N ASN A 223 0.60 -8.25 -17.69
CA ASN A 223 1.56 -8.55 -18.76
C ASN A 223 2.98 -8.04 -18.47
N HIS A 224 3.15 -7.20 -17.43
CA HIS A 224 4.44 -6.68 -16.96
C HIS A 224 4.75 -7.15 -15.52
N TRP A 225 4.65 -8.47 -15.31
CA TRP A 225 5.10 -9.19 -14.11
C TRP A 225 4.38 -8.87 -12.79
N THR A 226 3.33 -8.05 -12.82
CA THR A 226 2.49 -7.83 -11.65
C THR A 226 1.69 -9.07 -11.35
N THR A 227 1.59 -9.43 -10.06
CA THR A 227 1.01 -10.70 -9.60
C THR A 227 -0.35 -10.55 -8.94
N GLY A 228 -0.84 -9.31 -8.83
CA GLY A 228 -2.16 -8.99 -8.29
C GLY A 228 -2.46 -7.49 -8.34
N TRP A 229 -3.73 -7.16 -8.18
CA TRP A 229 -4.24 -5.80 -8.30
C TRP A 229 -5.32 -5.56 -7.23
N VAL A 230 -5.22 -4.45 -6.51
CA VAL A 230 -6.07 -4.13 -5.35
C VAL A 230 -6.65 -2.71 -5.47
N GLU A 231 -7.98 -2.63 -5.60
CA GLU A 231 -8.67 -1.34 -5.53
C GLU A 231 -8.64 -0.77 -4.12
N TRP A 232 -8.67 0.57 -4.01
CA TRP A 232 -8.65 1.28 -2.74
C TRP A 232 -9.87 1.05 -1.83
N ASN A 233 -10.94 1.84 -2.01
CA ASN A 233 -12.13 1.71 -1.18
C ASN A 233 -13.11 0.75 -1.82
N MET A 234 -13.37 -0.40 -1.18
CA MET A 234 -14.38 -1.37 -1.66
C MET A 234 -15.78 -0.76 -1.81
N ALA A 235 -16.13 0.20 -0.94
CA ALA A 235 -17.41 0.90 -1.00
C ALA A 235 -17.33 2.29 -0.36
N LEU A 236 -18.07 3.25 -0.91
CA LEU A 236 -18.29 4.58 -0.32
C LEU A 236 -19.78 4.97 -0.37
N GLY A 237 -20.20 5.91 0.48
CA GLY A 237 -21.53 6.52 0.36
C GLY A 237 -21.68 7.33 -0.93
N LEU A 238 -22.92 7.67 -1.31
CA LEU A 238 -23.22 8.44 -2.53
C LEU A 238 -22.50 9.80 -2.66
N ASN A 239 -22.02 10.36 -1.54
CA ASN A 239 -21.25 11.60 -1.49
C ASN A 239 -19.72 11.37 -1.38
N GLY A 240 -19.26 10.11 -1.45
CA GLY A 240 -17.86 9.72 -1.28
C GLY A 240 -17.38 9.78 0.17
N CYS A 241 -18.28 9.56 1.13
CA CYS A 241 -17.99 9.56 2.57
C CYS A 241 -18.16 8.15 3.18
N PRO A 242 -17.61 7.92 4.38
CA PRO A 242 -16.76 8.81 5.18
C PRO A 242 -15.38 8.99 4.54
N ARG A 243 -14.83 10.22 4.60
CA ARG A 243 -13.47 10.53 4.15
C ARG A 243 -12.82 11.59 5.02
N CYS A 244 -11.49 11.57 5.07
CA CYS A 244 -10.70 12.67 5.59
C CYS A 244 -10.28 13.57 4.42
N GLY A 245 -10.73 14.82 4.41
CA GLY A 245 -10.38 15.81 3.38
C GLY A 245 -11.48 16.07 2.32
N PRO A 246 -11.27 17.07 1.45
CA PRO A 246 -12.32 17.57 0.55
C PRO A 246 -12.53 16.69 -0.70
N ASN A 247 -11.52 15.94 -1.14
CA ASN A 247 -11.51 15.25 -2.43
C ASN A 247 -12.40 14.00 -2.45
N GLN A 248 -13.14 13.80 -3.53
CA GLN A 248 -13.86 12.55 -3.79
C GLN A 248 -12.98 11.59 -4.57
N PHE A 249 -13.07 10.31 -4.23
CA PHE A 249 -12.31 9.25 -4.86
C PHE A 249 -13.26 8.22 -5.44
N GLY A 250 -12.86 7.57 -6.54
CA GLY A 250 -13.57 6.47 -7.15
C GLY A 250 -13.69 5.26 -6.22
N THR A 251 -14.73 4.45 -6.44
CA THR A 251 -14.95 3.18 -5.73
C THR A 251 -15.75 2.23 -6.62
N ALA A 252 -15.54 0.93 -6.46
CA ALA A 252 -16.31 -0.11 -7.11
C ALA A 252 -17.78 -0.12 -6.70
N ILE A 253 -18.11 0.32 -5.48
CA ILE A 253 -19.47 0.23 -4.96
C ILE A 253 -19.89 1.53 -4.28
N LEU A 254 -20.99 2.11 -4.75
CA LEU A 254 -21.65 3.22 -4.07
C LEU A 254 -22.82 2.71 -3.23
N VAL A 255 -22.93 3.17 -1.99
CA VAL A 255 -23.99 2.75 -1.06
C VAL A 255 -24.93 3.91 -0.76
N ASP A 256 -26.21 3.70 -1.03
CA ASP A 256 -27.31 4.55 -0.57
C ASP A 256 -27.84 3.99 0.75
N ILE A 257 -27.38 4.59 1.85
CA ILE A 257 -27.72 4.14 3.21
C ILE A 257 -29.21 4.39 3.48
N GLU A 258 -29.80 5.44 2.92
CA GLU A 258 -31.20 5.80 3.17
C GLU A 258 -32.15 4.79 2.52
N LYS A 259 -31.80 4.29 1.33
CA LYS A 259 -32.58 3.27 0.62
C LYS A 259 -32.17 1.83 0.93
N GLY A 260 -31.01 1.62 1.56
CA GLY A 260 -30.43 0.29 1.74
C GLY A 260 -30.00 -0.35 0.41
N GLU A 261 -29.57 0.47 -0.56
CA GLU A 261 -29.20 0.04 -1.91
C GLU A 261 -27.68 0.14 -2.13
N ALA A 262 -27.15 -0.71 -2.99
CA ALA A 262 -25.76 -0.68 -3.42
C ALA A 262 -25.67 -0.69 -4.95
N TYR A 263 -24.91 0.26 -5.50
CA TYR A 263 -24.69 0.43 -6.93
C TYR A 263 -23.27 0.01 -7.28
N LYS A 264 -23.16 -1.15 -7.94
CA LYS A 264 -21.90 -1.65 -8.49
C LYS A 264 -21.52 -0.81 -9.71
N GLN A 265 -20.38 -0.15 -9.64
CA GLN A 265 -19.85 0.72 -10.68
C GLN A 265 -19.18 -0.11 -11.79
N PRO A 266 -18.94 0.46 -12.99
CA PRO A 266 -18.21 -0.24 -14.05
C PRO A 266 -16.86 -0.83 -13.60
N THR A 267 -16.14 -0.17 -12.69
CA THR A 267 -14.88 -0.69 -12.12
C THR A 267 -15.06 -2.00 -11.34
N PHE A 268 -16.20 -2.22 -10.66
CA PHE A 268 -16.54 -3.49 -10.02
C PHE A 268 -16.54 -4.65 -11.01
N TYR A 269 -17.08 -4.41 -12.21
CA TYR A 269 -17.16 -5.42 -13.27
C TYR A 269 -15.87 -5.54 -14.07
N ALA A 270 -15.01 -4.53 -14.07
CA ALA A 270 -13.68 -4.62 -14.67
C ALA A 270 -12.72 -5.50 -13.84
N ILE A 271 -12.86 -5.47 -12.50
CA ILE A 271 -12.06 -6.31 -11.59
C ILE A 271 -12.54 -7.77 -11.55
N GLY A 272 -13.86 -7.99 -11.67
CA GLY A 272 -14.51 -9.30 -11.48
C GLY A 272 -14.55 -10.16 -12.73
#